data_AF-A0AAU9EB49-F1
#
_entry.id   AF-A0AAU9EB49-F1
#
_cell.length_a   1.000
_cell.length_b   1.000
_cell.length_c   1.000
_cell.angle_alpha   90.00
_cell.angle_beta   90.00
_cell.angle_gamma   90.00
#
_symmetry.space_group_name_H-M   'P 1'
#
loop_
_entity.id
_entity.type
_entity.pdbx_description
1 polymer ?
#
loop_
_entity_poly.entity_id
_entity_poly.type
_entity_poly.pdbx_seq_one_letter_code
_entity_poly.pdbx_strand_id
1 'polypeptide(L)'
;MKDLSKFEYKVLKTIGETINDTMKIDDFSFLNETDEILKIRELVYYIDILIAKGYIYSNDDYYEYNENDKVNFKYVNSATKINFTKLTLTDLSKKLFEHSLKKDSLTENIWFVVFSYIITFLLGMVAMYIIKS
;
A
#
# COMPACT_ATOMS: atom_id res chain seq x y z
N MET A 1 16.19 -4.94 -4.05
CA MET A 1 15.23 -4.19 -3.20
C MET A 1 15.20 -4.89 -1.85
N LYS A 2 15.17 -4.16 -0.72
CA LYS A 2 14.95 -4.80 0.58
C LYS A 2 13.56 -5.41 0.57
N ASP A 3 13.41 -6.68 0.97
CA ASP A 3 12.11 -7.34 0.96
C ASP A 3 11.16 -6.62 1.93
N LEU A 4 10.09 -6.05 1.37
CA LEU A 4 8.98 -5.53 2.13
C LEU A 4 8.05 -6.69 2.47
N SER A 5 7.67 -6.80 3.75
CA SER A 5 6.60 -7.70 4.13
C SER A 5 5.27 -7.24 3.51
N LYS A 6 4.30 -8.15 3.42
CA LYS A 6 2.96 -7.82 2.89
C LYS A 6 2.31 -6.67 3.67
N PHE A 7 2.54 -6.58 4.98
CA PHE A 7 2.01 -5.52 5.82
C PHE A 7 2.75 -4.19 5.61
N GLU A 8 4.09 -4.22 5.57
CA GLU A 8 4.90 -3.03 5.29
C GLU A 8 4.56 -2.43 3.92
N TYR A 9 4.37 -3.27 2.91
CA TYR A 9 3.96 -2.81 1.59
C TYR A 9 2.58 -2.17 1.60
N LYS A 10 1.61 -2.73 2.35
CA LYS A 10 0.28 -2.14 2.49
C LYS A 10 0.35 -0.77 3.15
N VAL A 11 1.07 -0.65 4.27
CA VAL A 11 1.27 0.64 4.95
C VAL A 11 1.92 1.66 4.02
N LEU A 12 3.01 1.27 3.34
CA LEU A 12 3.70 2.14 2.39
C LEU A 12 2.78 2.57 1.25
N LYS A 13 1.99 1.64 0.70
CA LYS A 13 1.03 1.88 -0.38
C LYS A 13 -0.07 2.84 0.06
N THR A 14 -0.70 2.63 1.22
CA THR A 14 -1.71 3.53 1.75
C THR A 14 -1.14 4.93 1.99
N ILE A 15 0.10 5.02 2.50
CA ILE A 15 0.79 6.30 2.65
C ILE A 15 1.01 6.97 1.29
N GLY A 16 1.37 6.19 0.26
CA GLY A 16 1.66 6.69 -1.08
C GLY A 16 0.45 7.07 -1.92
N GLU A 17 -0.70 6.41 -1.73
CA GLU A 17 -1.95 6.69 -2.44
C GLU A 17 -2.66 7.94 -1.88
N THR A 18 -2.45 8.25 -0.61
CA THR A 18 -3.14 9.34 0.11
C THR A 18 -2.20 10.46 0.54
N ILE A 19 -1.14 10.74 -0.22
CA ILE A 19 -0.26 11.90 0.06
C ILE A 19 -1.04 13.18 -0.23
N ASN A 20 -1.82 13.63 0.74
CA ASN A 20 -2.34 14.98 0.93
C ASN A 20 -2.98 15.06 2.33
N ASP A 21 -3.21 16.27 2.82
CA ASP A 21 -3.57 16.64 4.21
C ASP A 21 -4.85 15.98 4.81
N THR A 22 -5.44 15.00 4.13
CA THR A 22 -6.68 14.32 4.50
C THR A 22 -6.49 12.92 5.09
N MET A 23 -5.25 12.41 5.18
CA MET A 23 -5.00 11.04 5.67
C MET A 23 -5.41 10.88 7.13
N LYS A 24 -6.15 9.81 7.43
CA LYS A 24 -6.64 9.46 8.77
C LYS A 24 -6.22 8.04 9.14
N ILE A 25 -6.22 7.74 10.44
CA ILE A 25 -5.95 6.39 10.96
C ILE A 25 -6.94 5.37 10.40
N ASP A 26 -8.16 5.79 10.07
CA ASP A 26 -9.20 4.94 9.47
C ASP A 26 -8.85 4.45 8.06
N ASP A 27 -7.99 5.15 7.32
CA ASP A 27 -7.50 4.71 6.01
C ASP A 27 -6.69 3.40 6.11
N PHE A 28 -6.22 3.07 7.32
CA PHE A 28 -5.52 1.83 7.66
C PHE A 28 -6.48 0.78 8.22
N SER A 29 -7.62 0.58 7.54
CA SER A 29 -8.67 -0.39 7.92
C SER A 29 -8.22 -1.86 7.91
N PHE A 30 -7.06 -2.16 7.32
CA PHE A 30 -6.46 -3.49 7.31
C PHE A 30 -5.68 -3.83 8.60
N LEU A 31 -5.50 -2.86 9.50
CA LEU A 31 -4.99 -3.13 10.85
C LEU A 31 -6.13 -3.76 11.65
N ASN A 32 -5.85 -4.91 12.28
CA ASN A 32 -6.86 -5.67 13.03
C ASN A 32 -7.20 -5.05 14.39
N GLU A 33 -6.47 -4.00 14.78
CA GLU A 33 -6.60 -3.38 16.09
C GLU A 33 -7.84 -2.49 16.18
N THR A 34 -8.64 -2.71 17.22
CA THR A 34 -9.89 -2.00 17.48
C THR A 34 -9.70 -0.79 18.37
N ASP A 35 -8.67 -0.81 19.22
CA ASP A 35 -8.31 0.34 20.04
C ASP A 35 -7.50 1.34 19.20
N GLU A 36 -7.99 2.57 19.09
CA GLU A 36 -7.38 3.60 18.25
C GLU A 36 -5.94 3.91 18.67
N ILE A 37 -5.65 3.90 19.97
CA ILE A 37 -4.30 4.17 20.50
C ILE A 37 -3.36 3.02 20.13
N LEU A 38 -3.80 1.77 20.30
CA LEU A 38 -2.99 0.61 19.89
C LEU A 38 -2.78 0.59 18.37
N LYS A 39 -3.79 0.96 17.59
CA LYS A 39 -3.71 1.07 16.12
C LYS A 39 -2.70 2.13 15.68
N ILE A 40 -2.68 3.28 16.36
CA ILE A 40 -1.67 4.33 16.15
C ILE A 40 -0.27 3.78 16.40
N ARG A 41 -0.07 3.03 17.49
CA ARG A 41 1.24 2.52 17.89
C ARG A 41 1.75 1.45 16.96
N GLU A 42 0.87 0.54 16.54
CA GLU A 42 1.17 -0.43 15.49
C GLU A 42 1.57 0.26 14.18
N LEU A 43 0.85 1.33 13.81
CA LEU A 43 1.16 2.09 12.60
C LEU A 43 2.51 2.82 12.70
N VAL A 44 2.81 3.45 13.84
CA VAL A 44 4.11 4.08 14.11
C VAL A 44 5.24 3.06 13.96
N TYR A 45 5.08 1.85 14.51
CA TYR A 45 6.06 0.77 14.37
C TYR A 45 6.36 0.42 12.90
N TYR A 46 5.33 0.31 12.06
CA TYR A 46 5.55 0.05 10.63
C TYR A 46 6.17 1.24 9.90
N ILE A 47 5.79 2.47 10.25
CA ILE A 47 6.39 3.68 9.67
C ILE A 47 7.88 3.75 10.04
N ASP A 48 8.25 3.48 11.29
CA ASP A 48 9.64 3.43 11.75
C ASP A 48 10.46 2.40 10.95
N ILE A 49 9.90 1.22 10.69
CA ILE A 49 10.54 0.20 9.84
C ILE A 49 10.72 0.72 8.42
N LEU A 50 9.71 1.36 7.84
CA LEU A 50 9.76 1.90 6.48
C LEU A 50 10.77 3.05 6.36
N ILE A 51 10.94 3.86 7.41
CA ILE A 51 11.99 4.87 7.53
C ILE A 51 13.37 4.20 7.59
N ALA A 52 13.56 3.22 8.48
CA ALA A 52 14.82 2.47 8.60
C ALA A 52 15.21 1.71 7.32
N LYS A 53 14.21 1.29 6.53
CA LYS A 53 14.41 0.66 5.23
C LYS A 53 14.67 1.67 4.10
N GLY A 54 14.41 2.96 4.32
CA GLY A 54 14.64 4.05 3.36
C GLY A 54 13.51 4.28 2.37
N TYR A 55 12.30 3.79 2.66
CA TYR A 55 11.12 3.99 1.83
C TYR A 55 10.36 5.28 2.20
N ILE A 56 10.42 5.69 3.46
CA ILE A 56 9.80 6.91 3.95
C ILE A 56 10.90 7.78 4.56
N TYR A 57 10.77 9.08 4.38
CA TYR A 57 11.55 10.08 5.08
C TYR A 57 10.59 10.94 5.92
N SER A 58 11.07 11.42 7.06
CA SER A 58 10.33 12.33 7.92
C SER A 58 11.16 13.57 8.24
N ASN A 59 10.53 14.74 8.16
CA ASN A 59 11.20 16.02 8.38
C ASN A 59 11.32 16.41 9.86
N ASP A 60 10.53 15.81 10.76
CA ASP A 60 10.41 16.15 12.20
C ASP A 60 9.75 14.98 12.96
N ASP A 61 9.47 15.15 14.26
CA ASP A 61 8.59 14.25 15.03
C ASP A 61 7.21 14.14 14.35
N TYR A 62 7.01 13.05 13.59
CA TYR A 62 5.78 12.75 12.86
C TYR A 62 4.70 12.14 13.75
N TYR A 63 4.97 11.94 15.03
CA TYR A 63 3.99 11.48 16.01
C TYR A 63 4.16 12.24 17.33
N GLU A 64 3.05 12.41 18.06
CA GLU A 64 3.05 12.97 19.42
C GLU A 64 3.27 11.84 20.44
N TYR A 65 4.14 12.07 21.43
CA TYR A 65 4.45 11.12 22.50
C TYR A 65 3.76 11.53 23.81
N ASN A 66 3.27 10.55 24.57
CA ASN A 66 2.80 10.75 25.93
C ASN A 66 3.89 10.35 26.94
N GLU A 67 4.56 11.33 27.53
CA GLU A 67 5.63 11.12 28.53
C GLU A 67 5.14 10.43 29.82
N ASN A 68 3.85 10.59 30.15
CA ASN A 68 3.26 10.01 31.35
C ASN A 68 2.88 8.54 31.15
N ASP A 69 2.98 8.03 29.92
CA ASP A 69 2.63 6.67 29.62
C ASP A 69 3.78 5.70 29.92
N LYS A 70 3.62 4.93 31.01
CA LYS A 70 4.60 3.95 31.50
C LYS A 70 4.47 2.60 30.81
N VAL A 71 4.10 2.59 29.53
CA VAL A 71 3.99 1.36 28.75
C VAL A 71 5.38 0.78 28.54
N ASN A 72 5.66 -0.31 29.25
CA ASN A 72 6.95 -1.02 29.27
C ASN A 72 7.12 -2.04 28.12
N PHE A 73 6.23 -2.04 27.13
CA PHE A 73 6.35 -2.95 25.99
C PHE A 73 7.38 -2.40 25.00
N LYS A 74 8.46 -3.15 24.79
CA LYS A 74 9.60 -2.82 23.91
C LYS A 74 9.23 -2.47 22.45
N TYR A 75 7.99 -2.72 22.05
CA TYR A 75 7.45 -2.51 20.69
C TYR A 75 6.28 -1.51 20.64
N VAL A 76 5.94 -0.88 21.77
CA VAL A 76 4.78 0.00 21.89
C VAL A 76 5.31 1.36 22.27
N ASN A 77 5.58 2.16 21.24
CA ASN A 77 5.95 3.57 21.38
C ASN A 77 4.83 4.30 22.15
N SER A 78 5.12 5.32 22.93
CA SER A 78 4.10 6.09 23.68
C SER A 78 3.28 7.02 22.78
N ALA A 79 3.17 6.66 21.50
CA ALA A 79 2.52 7.46 20.48
C ALA A 79 1.02 7.56 20.76
N THR A 80 0.49 8.78 20.65
CA THR A 80 -0.93 9.09 20.83
C THR A 80 -1.56 9.67 19.58
N LYS A 81 -0.75 10.15 18.64
CA LYS A 81 -1.22 10.77 17.40
C LYS A 81 -0.14 10.75 16.33
N ILE A 82 -0.54 10.65 15.07
CA ILE A 82 0.35 10.69 13.90
C ILE A 82 0.03 11.93 13.07
N ASN A 83 1.07 12.62 12.61
CA ASN A 83 1.00 13.71 11.66
C ASN A 83 1.57 13.26 10.31
N PHE A 84 0.69 12.80 9.43
CA PHE A 84 1.07 12.24 8.13
C PHE A 84 1.67 13.27 7.17
N THR A 85 1.41 14.58 7.36
CA THR A 85 1.98 15.64 6.49
C THR A 85 3.49 15.76 6.64
N LYS A 86 4.04 15.27 7.76
CA LYS A 86 5.48 15.19 8.02
C LYS A 86 6.14 13.97 7.40
N LEU A 87 5.39 13.08 6.75
CA LEU A 87 5.92 11.90 6.06
C LEU A 87 6.03 12.18 4.57
N THR A 88 7.15 11.78 3.98
CA THR A 88 7.40 11.96 2.55
C THR A 88 7.94 10.67 1.96
N LEU A 89 7.42 10.27 0.81
CA LEU A 89 7.98 9.14 0.07
C LEU A 89 9.36 9.47 -0.50
N THR A 90 10.30 8.55 -0.34
CA THR A 90 11.59 8.62 -1.02
C THR A 90 11.46 8.25 -2.49
N ASP A 91 12.47 8.58 -3.29
CA ASP A 91 12.51 8.18 -4.71
C ASP A 91 12.53 6.65 -4.89
N LEU A 92 13.01 5.91 -3.89
CA LEU A 92 12.95 4.45 -3.88
C LEU A 92 11.50 3.95 -3.87
N SER A 93 10.64 4.57 -3.06
CA SER A 93 9.22 4.23 -2.97
C SER A 93 8.47 4.62 -4.23
N LYS A 94 8.77 5.80 -4.81
CA LYS A 94 8.17 6.22 -6.08
C LYS A 94 8.47 5.23 -7.21
N LYS A 95 9.74 4.82 -7.34
CA LYS A 95 10.15 3.79 -8.31
C LYS A 95 9.46 2.45 -8.06
N LEU A 96 9.28 2.06 -6.80
CA LEU A 96 8.57 0.83 -6.44
C LEU A 96 7.12 0.85 -6.98
N PHE A 97 6.40 1.97 -6.80
CA PHE A 97 5.02 2.10 -7.29
C PHE A 97 4.93 2.20 -8.82
N GLU A 98 5.86 2.89 -9.47
CA GLU A 98 5.92 2.90 -10.94
C GLU A 98 6.12 1.50 -11.52
N HIS A 99 6.94 0.68 -10.87
CA HIS A 99 7.14 -0.72 -11.26
C HIS A 99 5.90 -1.58 -11.01
N SER A 100 5.12 -1.33 -9.96
CA SER A 100 3.88 -2.08 -9.73
C SER A 100 2.81 -1.73 -10.77
N LEU A 101 2.62 -0.44 -11.09
CA LEU A 101 1.65 0.03 -12.07
C LEU A 101 1.89 -0.53 -13.48
N LYS A 102 3.17 -0.63 -13.89
CA LYS A 102 3.53 -1.24 -15.19
C LYS A 102 3.18 -2.72 -15.26
N LYS A 103 3.24 -3.44 -14.14
CA LYS A 103 2.97 -4.88 -14.09
C LYS A 103 1.47 -5.18 -14.19
N ASP A 104 0.64 -4.35 -13.57
CA ASP A 104 -0.82 -4.47 -13.67
C ASP A 104 -1.30 -4.15 -15.10
N SER A 105 -0.74 -3.12 -15.75
CA SER A 105 -1.02 -2.81 -17.16
C SER A 105 -0.61 -3.92 -18.13
N LEU A 106 0.53 -4.59 -17.89
CA LEU A 106 0.95 -5.76 -18.66
C LEU A 106 -0.02 -6.93 -18.48
N THR A 107 -0.53 -7.13 -17.27
CA THR A 107 -1.46 -8.22 -16.95
C THR A 107 -2.82 -7.97 -17.59
N GLU A 108 -3.35 -6.75 -17.54
CA GLU A 108 -4.59 -6.37 -18.24
C GLU A 108 -4.47 -6.50 -19.75
N ASN A 109 -3.34 -6.09 -20.35
CA ASN A 109 -3.09 -6.27 -21.78
C ASN A 109 -3.10 -7.75 -22.18
N ILE A 110 -2.47 -8.63 -21.39
CA ILE A 110 -2.45 -10.07 -21.68
C ILE A 110 -3.88 -10.64 -21.61
N TRP A 111 -4.66 -10.29 -20.58
CA TRP A 111 -6.05 -10.73 -20.48
C TRP A 111 -6.91 -10.25 -21.64
N PHE A 112 -6.74 -8.99 -22.05
CA PHE A 112 -7.46 -8.43 -23.18
C PHE A 112 -7.11 -9.13 -24.51
N VAL A 113 -5.82 -9.38 -24.75
CA VAL A 113 -5.36 -10.12 -25.94
C VAL A 113 -5.91 -11.55 -25.94
N VAL A 114 -5.80 -12.27 -24.82
CA VAL A 114 -6.32 -13.65 -24.70
C VAL A 114 -7.83 -13.68 -24.91
N PHE A 115 -8.57 -12.75 -24.31
CA PHE A 115 -10.03 -12.66 -24.47
C PHE A 115 -10.43 -12.34 -25.91
N SER A 116 -9.69 -11.45 -26.59
CA SER A 116 -9.90 -11.12 -28.00
C SER A 116 -9.74 -12.34 -28.91
N TYR A 117 -8.69 -13.14 -28.72
CA TYR A 117 -8.49 -14.38 -29.48
C TYR A 117 -9.61 -15.40 -29.28
N ILE A 118 -10.10 -15.55 -28.04
CA ILE A 118 -11.22 -16.46 -27.74
C ILE A 118 -12.49 -16.02 -28.48
N ILE A 119 -12.82 -14.72 -28.49
CA ILE A 119 -13.99 -14.20 -29.21
C ILE A 119 -13.85 -14.41 -30.72
N THR A 120 -12.70 -14.07 -31.31
CA THR A 120 -12.48 -14.23 -32.75
C THR A 120 -12.57 -15.69 -33.17
N PHE A 121 -12.06 -16.62 -32.35
CA PHE A 121 -12.17 -18.05 -32.59
C PHE A 121 -13.62 -18.55 -32.56
N LEU A 122 -14.40 -18.13 -31.56
CA LEU A 122 -15.83 -18.48 -31.44
C LEU A 122 -16.65 -17.95 -32.62
N LEU A 123 -16.42 -16.70 -33.04
CA LEU A 123 -17.07 -16.13 -34.22
C LEU A 123 -16.70 -16.90 -35.50
N GLY A 124 -15.44 -17.31 -35.64
CA GLY A 124 -14.99 -18.15 -36.76
C GLY A 124 -15.68 -19.51 -36.80
N MET A 125 -15.87 -20.16 -35.65
CA MET A 125 -16.61 -21.41 -35.55
C MET A 125 -18.10 -21.25 -35.88
N VAL A 126 -18.74 -20.19 -35.38
CA VAL A 126 -20.16 -19.90 -35.67
C VAL A 126 -20.35 -19.63 -37.16
N ALA A 127 -19.45 -18.86 -37.79
CA ALA A 127 -19.49 -18.61 -39.23
C ALA A 127 -19.32 -19.90 -40.05
N MET A 128 -18.39 -20.79 -39.68
CA MET A 128 -18.26 -22.09 -40.33
C MET A 128 -19.49 -22.98 -40.17
N TYR A 129 -20.14 -22.94 -39.00
CA TYR A 129 -21.35 -23.72 -38.75
C TYR A 129 -22.52 -23.23 -39.62
N ILE A 130 -22.70 -21.91 -39.76
CA ILE A 130 -23.76 -21.32 -40.59
C ILE A 130 -23.56 -21.67 -42.08
N ILE A 131 -22.33 -21.68 -42.59
CA ILE A 131 -22.04 -22.00 -44.00
C ILE A 131 -22.27 -23.48 -44.32
N LYS A 132 -22.18 -24.37 -43.32
CA LYS A 132 -22.28 -25.82 -43.49
C LYS A 132 -23.71 -26.36 -43.29
N SER A 133 -24.63 -25.55 -42.77
CA SER A 133 -26.06 -25.85 -42.62
C SER A 133 -26.87 -25.39 -43.82
#